data_AF-A0A941Y387-F1
#
_entry.id   AF-A0A941Y387-F1
#
_cell.length_a   1.000
_cell.length_b   1.000
_cell.length_c   1.000
_cell.angle_alpha   90.00
_cell.angle_beta   90.00
_cell.angle_gamma   90.00
#
_symmetry.space_group_name_H-M   'P 1'
#
loop_
_entity.id
_entity.type
_entity.pdbx_description
1 polymer ?
#
loop_
_entity_poly.entity_id
_entity_poly.type
_entity_poly.pdbx_seq_one_letter_code
_entity_poly.pdbx_strand_id
1 'polypeptide(L)'
;MTNTEAPSSHLAPDPADLHRLLSGTHHDPHAVLGAHEYSDHTVIRAFRPNARTVTALVGDARYPMQHIDSGVFAVAVPFVDLIDYRLEIGYPTPDGGTFGPTVADAYRFLPTLGELD
;
A
#
# COMPACT_ATOMS: atom_id res chain seq x y z
N MET A 1 2.48 7.44 18.13
CA MET A 1 3.03 6.15 18.57
C MET A 1 3.01 5.24 17.35
N THR A 2 4.13 4.66 16.95
CA THR A 2 4.19 3.68 15.85
C THR A 2 3.68 2.34 16.37
N ASN A 3 2.71 1.74 15.68
CA ASN A 3 2.19 0.43 16.06
C ASN A 3 2.98 -0.69 15.38
N THR A 4 2.99 -1.87 16.02
CA THR A 4 3.68 -3.06 15.51
C THR A 4 2.92 -3.64 14.31
N GLU A 5 3.64 -3.86 13.22
CA GLU A 5 3.17 -4.59 12.03
C GLU A 5 3.08 -6.10 12.31
N ALA A 6 2.21 -6.81 11.58
CA ALA A 6 2.12 -8.26 11.65
C ALA A 6 3.18 -8.92 10.73
N PRO A 7 3.82 -10.04 11.11
CA PRO A 7 4.62 -10.80 10.16
C PRO A 7 3.72 -11.45 9.10
N SER A 8 4.04 -11.30 7.82
CA SER A 8 3.28 -11.91 6.73
C SER A 8 4.18 -12.39 5.60
N SER A 9 4.03 -13.65 5.20
CA SER A 9 4.66 -14.19 3.98
C SER A 9 4.07 -13.62 2.69
N HIS A 10 2.92 -12.94 2.80
CA HIS A 10 2.25 -12.30 1.67
C HIS A 10 2.65 -10.85 1.49
N LEU A 11 3.60 -10.32 2.25
CA LEU A 11 3.92 -8.89 2.21
C LEU A 11 4.34 -8.42 0.80
N ALA A 12 5.29 -9.13 0.19
CA ALA A 12 5.73 -8.87 -1.19
C ALA A 12 4.76 -9.54 -2.19
N PRO A 13 4.42 -8.87 -3.32
CA PRO A 13 3.70 -9.51 -4.42
C PRO A 13 4.48 -10.67 -5.04
N ASP A 14 3.79 -11.51 -5.83
CA ASP A 14 4.46 -12.45 -6.71
C ASP A 14 5.44 -11.71 -7.65
N PRO A 15 6.66 -12.21 -7.88
CA PRO A 15 7.65 -11.53 -8.71
C PRO A 15 7.17 -11.21 -10.13
N ALA A 16 6.35 -12.07 -10.74
CA ALA A 16 5.83 -11.84 -12.09
C ALA A 16 4.77 -10.74 -12.10
N ASP A 17 3.92 -10.68 -11.07
CA ASP A 17 2.96 -9.59 -10.89
C ASP A 17 3.67 -8.26 -10.61
N LEU A 18 4.69 -8.27 -9.74
CA LEU A 18 5.52 -7.10 -9.47
C LEU A 18 6.18 -6.58 -10.75
N HIS A 19 6.77 -7.46 -11.54
CA HIS A 19 7.39 -7.07 -12.81
C HIS A 19 6.38 -6.46 -13.80
N ARG A 20 5.20 -7.08 -13.94
CA ARG A 20 4.13 -6.55 -14.79
C ARG A 20 3.62 -5.19 -14.28
N LEU A 21 3.50 -5.03 -12.97
CA LEU A 21 3.06 -3.78 -12.36
C LEU A 21 4.06 -2.65 -12.64
N LEU A 22 5.36 -2.90 -12.41
CA LEU A 22 6.42 -1.93 -12.61
C LEU A 22 6.64 -1.58 -14.09
N SER A 23 6.36 -2.51 -15.01
CA SER A 23 6.41 -2.26 -16.45
C SER A 23 5.12 -1.64 -17.02
N GLY A 24 4.08 -1.43 -16.19
CA GLY A 24 2.79 -0.90 -16.63
C GLY A 24 2.00 -1.86 -17.52
N THR A 25 2.28 -3.16 -17.44
CA THR A 25 1.65 -4.22 -18.27
C THR A 25 0.71 -5.12 -17.46
N HIS A 26 0.52 -4.84 -16.18
CA HIS A 26 -0.41 -5.58 -15.33
C HIS A 26 -1.86 -5.23 -15.70
N HIS A 27 -2.64 -6.24 -16.07
CA HIS A 27 -4.03 -6.06 -16.50
C HIS A 27 -4.98 -5.80 -15.32
N ASP A 28 -4.64 -6.29 -14.13
CA ASP A 28 -5.42 -6.11 -12.91
C ASP A 28 -4.57 -5.59 -11.73
N PRO A 29 -4.22 -4.29 -11.70
CA PRO A 29 -3.42 -3.75 -10.60
C PRO A 29 -4.12 -3.84 -9.23
N HIS A 30 -5.45 -4.00 -9.17
CA HIS A 30 -6.18 -4.17 -7.91
C HIS A 30 -5.96 -5.55 -7.29
N ALA A 31 -5.60 -6.57 -8.07
CA ALA A 31 -5.16 -7.86 -7.53
C ALA A 31 -3.86 -7.76 -6.69
N VAL A 32 -3.09 -6.68 -6.84
CA VAL A 32 -1.79 -6.50 -6.18
C VAL A 32 -1.82 -5.35 -5.17
N LEU A 33 -2.30 -4.19 -5.61
CA LEU A 33 -2.33 -2.94 -4.86
C LEU A 33 -3.62 -2.80 -4.05
N GLY A 34 -3.60 -1.93 -3.04
CA GLY A 34 -4.71 -1.73 -2.11
C GLY A 34 -4.61 -2.63 -0.87
N ALA A 35 -5.74 -2.80 -0.19
CA ALA A 35 -5.85 -3.63 1.00
C ALA A 35 -6.34 -5.04 0.63
N HIS A 36 -5.58 -6.05 1.06
CA HIS A 36 -5.84 -7.46 0.80
C HIS A 36 -5.92 -8.22 2.12
N GLU A 37 -7.09 -8.77 2.42
CA GLU A 37 -7.32 -9.49 3.67
C GLU A 37 -6.79 -10.93 3.59
N TYR A 38 -6.20 -11.35 4.70
CA TYR A 38 -5.80 -12.72 5.00
C TYR A 38 -6.48 -13.12 6.32
N SER A 39 -6.30 -14.38 6.74
CA SER A 39 -7.05 -14.98 7.86
C SER A 39 -7.16 -14.12 9.13
N ASP A 40 -6.10 -13.38 9.47
CA ASP A 40 -5.95 -12.66 10.74
C ASP A 40 -5.38 -11.25 10.58
N HIS A 41 -5.13 -10.81 9.35
CA HIS A 41 -4.48 -9.53 9.06
C HIS A 41 -4.82 -9.02 7.67
N THR A 42 -4.56 -7.74 7.43
CA THR A 42 -4.69 -7.12 6.11
C THR A 42 -3.32 -6.66 5.64
N VAL A 43 -2.93 -7.01 4.41
CA VAL A 43 -1.75 -6.43 3.76
C VAL A 43 -2.19 -5.25 2.91
N ILE A 44 -1.63 -4.07 3.18
CA ILE A 44 -1.82 -2.88 2.37
C ILE A 44 -0.60 -2.71 1.48
N ARG A 45 -0.79 -2.61 0.17
CA ARG A 45 0.28 -2.36 -0.80
C ARG A 45 0.01 -1.10 -1.60
N ALA A 46 1.02 -0.24 -1.73
CA ALA A 46 0.91 1.03 -2.44
C ALA A 46 2.08 1.23 -3.40
N PHE A 47 1.79 1.61 -4.64
CA PHE A 47 2.79 2.04 -5.60
C PHE A 47 2.94 3.58 -5.58
N ARG A 48 4.07 4.04 -5.04
CA ARG A 48 4.46 5.46 -4.90
C ARG A 48 5.92 5.64 -5.36
N PRO A 49 6.16 5.72 -6.69
CA PRO A 49 7.48 6.02 -7.23
C PRO A 49 8.09 7.27 -6.60
N ASN A 50 9.40 7.23 -6.34
CA ASN A 50 10.19 8.32 -5.76
C ASN A 50 9.81 8.75 -4.33
N ALA A 51 8.81 8.12 -3.70
CA ALA A 51 8.55 8.34 -2.28
C ALA A 51 9.72 7.79 -1.45
N ARG A 52 10.09 8.50 -0.40
CA ARG A 52 11.08 8.05 0.58
C ARG A 52 10.42 7.28 1.71
N THR A 53 9.23 7.68 2.11
CA THR A 53 8.43 7.02 3.14
C THR A 53 6.98 6.94 2.71
N VAL A 54 6.31 5.88 3.14
CA VAL A 54 4.86 5.75 3.09
C VAL A 54 4.39 5.19 4.42
N THR A 55 3.34 5.76 4.99
CA THR A 55 2.73 5.30 6.25
C THR A 55 1.25 5.10 6.04
N ALA A 56 0.74 3.92 6.39
CA ALA A 56 -0.70 3.67 6.47
C ALA A 56 -1.26 4.27 7.77
N LEU A 57 -2.29 5.10 7.64
CA LEU A 57 -3.03 5.69 8.74
C LEU A 57 -4.37 4.98 8.87
N VAL A 58 -4.61 4.30 9.99
CA VAL A 58 -5.86 3.57 10.28
C VAL A 58 -6.44 4.10 11.59
N GLY A 59 -7.50 4.92 11.49
CA GLY A 59 -7.93 5.74 12.64
C GLY A 59 -6.77 6.61 13.14
N ASP A 60 -6.46 6.53 14.43
CA ASP A 60 -5.33 7.24 15.05
C ASP A 60 -4.00 6.46 14.99
N ALA A 61 -4.02 5.23 14.47
CA ALA A 61 -2.85 4.37 14.38
C ALA A 61 -2.02 4.63 13.11
N ARG A 62 -0.70 4.51 13.27
CA ARG A 62 0.28 4.74 12.21
C ARG A 62 1.13 3.50 11.98
N TYR A 63 1.16 3.02 10.75
CA TYR A 63 1.87 1.83 10.30
C TYR A 63 2.86 2.20 9.19
N PRO A 64 4.14 2.44 9.51
CA PRO A 64 5.16 2.67 8.50
C PRO A 64 5.22 1.49 7.53
N MET A 65 5.29 1.76 6.23
CA MET A 65 5.32 0.72 5.20
C MET A 65 6.77 0.43 4.80
N GLN A 66 7.08 -0.86 4.64
CA GLN A 66 8.34 -1.32 4.11
C GLN A 66 8.41 -1.02 2.61
N HIS A 67 9.54 -0.48 2.15
CA HIS A 67 9.84 -0.40 0.72
C HIS A 67 10.22 -1.80 0.21
N ILE A 68 9.45 -2.32 -0.75
CA ILE A 68 9.63 -3.65 -1.32
C ILE A 68 10.55 -3.57 -2.54
N ASP A 69 10.16 -2.79 -3.55
CA ASP A 69 10.95 -2.57 -4.77
C ASP A 69 10.41 -1.38 -5.54
N SER A 70 11.28 -0.56 -6.13
CA SER A 70 10.95 0.40 -7.20
C SER A 70 9.75 1.33 -6.94
N GLY A 71 9.45 1.60 -5.66
CA GLY A 71 8.36 2.46 -5.22
C GLY A 71 7.10 1.71 -4.79
N VAL A 72 7.11 0.38 -4.79
CA VAL A 72 6.11 -0.45 -4.12
C VAL A 72 6.45 -0.51 -2.63
N PHE A 73 5.47 -0.17 -1.81
CA PHE A 73 5.52 -0.24 -0.36
C PHE A 73 4.45 -1.20 0.15
N ALA A 74 4.72 -1.90 1.25
CA ALA A 74 3.76 -2.78 1.88
C ALA A 74 3.81 -2.72 3.40
N VAL A 75 2.67 -2.97 4.05
CA VAL A 75 2.60 -3.22 5.50
C VAL A 75 1.49 -4.22 5.78
N ALA A 76 1.70 -5.09 6.76
CA ALA A 76 0.65 -5.95 7.29
C ALA A 76 0.13 -5.35 8.61
N VAL A 77 -1.18 -5.10 8.67
CA VAL A 77 -1.86 -4.59 9.86
C VAL A 77 -2.62 -5.72 10.56
N PRO A 78 -2.60 -5.81 11.90
CA PRO A 78 -3.04 -6.99 12.66
C PRO A 78 -4.58 -7.04 12.86
N PHE A 79 -5.34 -6.77 11.80
CA PHE A 79 -6.80 -6.83 11.80
C PHE A 79 -7.34 -7.05 10.38
N VAL A 80 -8.55 -7.57 10.32
CA VAL A 80 -9.39 -7.74 9.12
C VAL A 80 -10.52 -6.70 9.15
N ASP A 81 -11.42 -6.74 8.17
CA ASP A 81 -12.55 -5.83 8.00
C ASP A 81 -12.11 -4.36 7.94
N LEU A 82 -11.06 -4.05 7.18
CA LEU A 82 -10.45 -2.72 7.13
C LEU A 82 -11.34 -1.70 6.39
N ILE A 83 -12.18 -0.97 7.13
CA ILE A 83 -13.17 -0.03 6.56
C ILE A 83 -12.58 1.30 6.08
N ASP A 84 -11.65 1.89 6.84
CA ASP A 84 -10.94 3.20 6.70
C ASP A 84 -9.40 3.14 6.58
N TYR A 85 -8.71 3.66 5.56
CA TYR A 85 -7.28 4.01 5.71
C TYR A 85 -6.82 5.12 4.75
N ARG A 86 -5.79 5.84 5.17
CA ARG A 86 -5.10 6.86 4.35
C ARG A 86 -3.62 6.55 4.23
N LEU A 87 -2.99 7.10 3.19
CA LEU A 87 -1.56 7.02 2.99
C LEU A 87 -0.95 8.39 3.22
N GLU A 88 -0.08 8.51 4.22
CA GLU A 88 0.81 9.65 4.37
C GLU A 88 2.10 9.35 3.58
N ILE A 89 2.41 10.20 2.61
CA ILE A 89 3.51 9.99 1.67
C ILE A 89 4.58 11.05 1.91
N GLY A 90 5.81 10.63 2.14
CA GLY A 90 6.96 11.52 2.27
C GLY A 90 7.84 11.47 1.03
N TYR A 91 7.82 12.52 0.21
CA TYR A 91 8.77 12.70 -0.89
C TYR A 91 10.03 13.42 -0.40
N PRO A 92 11.22 13.09 -0.92
CA PRO A 92 12.45 13.73 -0.50
C PRO A 92 12.44 15.22 -0.82
N THR A 93 12.94 16.02 0.13
CA THR A 93 13.13 17.47 -0.03
C THR A 93 14.62 17.81 -0.18
N PRO A 94 14.99 18.97 -0.76
CA PRO A 94 16.40 19.33 -1.00
C PRO A 94 17.27 19.42 0.26
N ASP A 95 16.66 19.68 1.41
CA ASP A 95 17.29 19.73 2.73
C ASP A 95 17.44 18.35 3.41
N GLY A 96 17.10 17.26 2.70
CA GLY A 96 17.23 15.88 3.19
C GLY A 96 16.07 15.40 4.06
N GLY A 97 15.01 16.21 4.21
CA GLY A 97 13.76 15.84 4.86
C GLY A 97 12.79 15.07 3.95
N THR A 98 11.54 14.99 4.40
CA THR A 98 10.42 14.49 3.59
C THR A 98 9.20 15.39 3.75
N PHE A 99 8.50 15.66 2.65
CA PHE A 99 7.22 16.35 2.65
C PHE A 99 6.26 15.68 1.66
N GLY A 100 4.97 15.68 1.97
CA GLY A 100 3.97 15.23 1.02
C GLY A 100 2.58 15.10 1.64
N PRO A 101 1.61 14.67 0.83
CA PRO A 101 0.21 14.70 1.20
C PRO A 101 -0.20 13.46 2.00
N THR A 102 -1.30 13.60 2.73
CA THR A 102 -2.13 12.48 3.18
C THR A 102 -3.27 12.29 2.18
N VAL A 103 -3.37 11.12 1.58
CA VAL A 103 -4.32 10.84 0.49
C VAL A 103 -5.14 9.57 0.75
N ALA A 104 -6.30 9.49 0.09
CA ALA A 104 -6.95 8.19 -0.12
C ALA A 104 -6.04 7.28 -0.96
N ASP A 105 -6.12 5.98 -0.75
CA ASP A 105 -5.55 5.03 -1.71
C ASP A 105 -6.53 4.81 -2.87
N ALA A 106 -6.04 4.95 -4.10
CA ALA A 106 -6.83 4.74 -5.31
C ALA A 106 -7.22 3.26 -5.49
N TYR A 107 -6.39 2.35 -4.98
CA TYR A 107 -6.60 0.90 -5.10
C TYR A 107 -7.38 0.29 -3.94
N ARG A 108 -7.83 1.13 -2.99
CA ARG A 108 -8.70 0.73 -1.87
C ARG A 108 -10.12 0.38 -2.31
N PHE A 109 -10.59 1.02 -3.36
CA PHE A 109 -11.91 0.79 -3.91
C PHE A 109 -11.83 -0.38 -4.89
N LEU A 110 -12.82 -1.27 -4.84
CA LEU A 110 -12.99 -2.27 -5.90
C LEU A 110 -13.19 -1.55 -7.25
N PRO A 111 -12.81 -2.19 -8.38
CA PRO A 111 -13.06 -1.64 -9.71
C PRO A 111 -14.51 -1.14 -9.84
N THR A 112 -14.69 0.10 -10.28
CA THR A 112 -15.99 0.78 -10.26
C THR A 112 -16.91 0.39 -11.42
N LEU A 113 -16.49 -0.54 -12.28
CA LEU A 113 -17.32 -1.09 -13.36
C LEU A 113 -17.97 -2.39 -12.88
N GLY A 114 -19.30 -2.41 -12.79
CA GLY A 114 -20.07 -3.64 -12.61
C GLY A 114 -20.04 -4.49 -13.89
N GLU A 115 -20.51 -5.73 -13.82
CA GLU A 115 -20.48 -6.71 -14.95
C GLU A 115 -21.30 -6.30 -16.20
N LEU A 116 -21.87 -5.10 -16.22
CA LEU A 116 -22.66 -4.54 -17.31
C LEU A 116 -22.08 -3.17 -17.69
N ASP A 117 -21.00 -3.18 -18.48
CA ASP A 117 -20.61 -2.11 -19.40
C ASP A 117 -20.19 -2.73 -20.74
#